data_AF-V5IAB2-F1
#
_entry.id   AF-V5IAB2-F1
#
_cell.length_a   1.000
_cell.length_b   1.000
_cell.length_c   1.000
_cell.angle_alpha   90.00
_cell.angle_beta   90.00
_cell.angle_gamma   90.00
#
_symmetry.space_group_name_H-M   'P 1'
#
loop_
_entity.id
_entity.type
_entity.pdbx_description
1 polymer ?
#
loop_
_entity_poly.entity_id
_entity_poly.type
_entity_poly.pdbx_seq_one_letter_code
_entity_poly.pdbx_strand_id
1 'polypeptide(L)'
;DIKNTNKGIEKKIEDTNKEVEKKIERANQELKNEMGKISKDIRKEIIVVETELRQEIKQTNDKLEQKIEQNKITCDSKIDRIEEETKKLKETLTQDKLQRQGQDEAWQTLLKEQERKMEQRIRMETQGMFCNTRLDMTNTNTQDLLFYGDTRIHPAIFIKKLKLHGQTIPTTNLKNFISNTMKGDAVIWYELIEDQYETLEEFERLFLNKYWGEFHQQKVRMNLFNGRYSDRYGTSREKYLMKKIYNIKYLEPKFTEMEMVRMLARHFSDEVYKVVITQRIVTIDGLIDYVRSMDDI
;
A
#
# COMPACT_ATOMS: atom_id res chain seq x y z
N ASP A 1 38.98 16.93 112.42
CA ASP A 1 39.18 17.61 111.13
C ASP A 1 38.61 16.90 109.90
N ILE A 2 38.97 15.65 109.61
CA ILE A 2 38.54 14.92 108.38
C ILE A 2 37.01 14.89 108.14
N LYS A 3 36.19 14.72 109.19
CA LYS A 3 34.72 14.69 109.07
C LYS A 3 34.12 16.02 108.58
N ASN A 4 34.70 17.17 108.96
CA ASN A 4 34.24 18.47 108.49
C ASN A 4 34.66 18.72 107.04
N THR A 5 35.82 18.21 106.64
CA THR A 5 36.31 18.29 105.27
C THR A 5 35.43 17.50 104.29
N ASN A 6 35.02 16.27 104.64
CA ASN A 6 34.09 15.48 103.82
C ASN A 6 32.72 16.15 103.65
N LYS A 7 32.17 16.71 104.73
CA LYS A 7 30.88 17.43 104.68
C LYS A 7 30.91 18.66 103.77
N GLY A 8 32.06 19.35 103.71
CA GLY A 8 32.27 20.48 102.80
C GLY A 8 32.40 20.06 101.33
N ILE A 9 32.98 18.88 101.07
CA ILE A 9 33.11 18.30 99.73
C ILE A 9 31.74 17.83 99.22
N GLU A 10 30.96 17.12 100.03
CA GLU A 10 29.60 16.68 99.67
C GLU A 10 28.70 17.85 99.30
N LYS A 11 28.73 18.93 100.11
CA LYS A 11 27.96 20.14 99.81
C LYS A 11 28.39 20.79 98.48
N LYS A 12 29.70 20.88 98.21
CA LYS A 12 30.23 21.39 96.93
C LYS A 12 29.79 20.53 95.75
N ILE A 13 29.80 19.20 95.89
CA ILE A 13 29.34 18.28 94.84
C ILE A 13 27.85 18.51 94.57
N GLU A 14 27.04 18.64 95.61
CA GLU A 14 25.60 18.86 95.45
C GLU A 14 25.27 20.22 94.82
N ASP A 15 25.96 21.27 95.23
CA ASP A 15 25.81 22.60 94.63
C ASP A 15 26.25 22.60 93.15
N THR A 16 27.33 21.87 92.83
CA THR A 16 27.81 21.70 91.44
C THR A 16 26.81 20.92 90.60
N ASN A 17 26.25 19.83 91.12
CA ASN A 17 25.24 19.02 90.43
C ASN A 17 23.97 19.84 90.15
N LYS A 18 23.49 20.61 91.14
CA LYS A 18 22.34 21.52 90.95
C LYS A 18 22.62 22.57 89.88
N GLU A 19 23.85 23.07 89.80
CA GLU A 19 24.21 24.02 88.75
C GLU A 19 24.29 23.38 87.37
N VAL A 20 24.82 22.15 87.27
CA VAL A 20 24.85 21.36 86.03
C VAL A 20 23.43 21.06 85.55
N GLU A 21 22.53 20.61 86.43
CA GLU A 21 21.11 20.38 86.09
C GLU A 21 20.45 21.64 85.55
N LYS A 22 20.65 22.80 86.19
CA LYS A 22 20.15 24.09 85.70
C LYS A 22 20.74 24.50 84.35
N LYS A 23 21.97 24.09 84.02
CA LYS A 23 22.58 24.35 82.71
C LYS A 23 21.99 23.42 81.64
N ILE A 24 21.79 22.15 81.96
CA ILE A 24 21.15 21.16 81.09
C ILE A 24 19.71 21.60 80.77
N GLU A 25 18.93 22.00 81.77
CA GLU A 25 17.54 22.42 81.57
C GLU A 25 17.44 23.65 80.66
N ARG A 26 18.33 24.64 80.86
CA ARG A 26 18.41 25.82 79.98
C ARG A 26 18.76 25.44 78.55
N ALA A 27 19.78 24.59 78.35
CA ALA A 27 20.18 24.13 77.03
C ALA A 27 19.06 23.34 76.33
N ASN A 28 18.34 22.48 77.05
CA ASN A 28 17.20 21.73 76.51
C ASN A 28 16.06 22.67 76.09
N GLN A 29 15.77 23.70 76.89
CA GLN A 29 14.73 24.66 76.55
C GLN A 29 15.12 25.52 75.34
N GLU A 30 16.38 25.92 75.23
CA GLU A 30 16.92 26.62 74.06
C GLU A 30 16.83 25.75 72.80
N LEU A 31 17.28 24.50 72.85
CA LEU A 31 17.16 23.54 71.75
C LEU A 31 15.71 23.34 71.32
N LYS A 32 14.78 23.20 72.28
CA LYS A 32 13.35 23.05 72.00
C LYS A 32 12.78 24.27 71.28
N ASN A 33 13.20 25.47 71.68
CA ASN A 33 12.78 26.71 71.03
C ASN A 33 13.32 26.81 69.60
N GLU A 34 14.60 26.49 69.38
CA GLU A 34 15.23 26.50 68.06
C GLU A 34 14.61 25.45 67.13
N MET A 35 14.39 24.22 67.60
CA MET A 35 13.65 23.20 66.84
C MET A 35 12.24 23.68 66.47
N GLY A 36 11.57 24.40 67.37
CA GLY A 36 10.26 24.99 67.12
C GLY A 36 10.27 26.04 66.01
N LYS A 37 11.33 26.87 65.94
CA LYS A 37 11.52 27.85 64.84
C LYS A 37 11.79 27.13 63.53
N ILE A 38 12.75 26.22 63.50
CA ILE A 38 13.11 25.44 62.30
C ILE A 38 11.88 24.70 61.75
N SER A 39 11.10 24.04 62.61
CA SER A 39 9.89 23.33 62.18
C SER A 39 8.81 24.25 61.60
N LYS A 40 8.74 25.51 62.04
CA LYS A 40 7.83 26.51 61.46
C LYS A 40 8.33 26.97 60.10
N ASP A 41 9.62 27.20 59.94
CA ASP A 41 10.19 27.69 58.69
C ASP A 41 10.16 26.62 57.60
N ILE A 42 10.46 25.36 57.93
CA ILE A 42 10.28 24.21 57.01
C ILE A 42 8.82 24.13 56.53
N ARG A 43 7.84 24.31 57.43
CA ARG A 43 6.42 24.29 57.02
C ARG A 43 6.07 25.42 56.05
N LYS A 44 6.62 26.61 56.25
CA LYS A 44 6.40 27.74 55.32
C LYS A 44 7.00 27.43 53.95
N GLU A 45 8.22 26.93 53.91
CA GLU A 45 8.88 26.54 52.65
C GLU A 45 8.10 25.45 51.90
N ILE A 46 7.61 24.43 52.61
CA ILE A 46 6.75 23.39 52.03
C ILE A 46 5.49 24.00 51.40
N ILE A 47 4.82 24.92 52.10
CA ILE A 47 3.61 25.58 51.58
C ILE A 47 3.95 26.38 50.32
N VAL A 48 5.06 27.12 50.30
CA VAL A 48 5.48 27.90 49.13
C VAL A 48 5.71 26.98 47.93
N VAL A 49 6.50 25.92 48.11
CA VAL A 49 6.78 24.94 47.04
C VAL A 49 5.50 24.27 46.55
N GLU A 50 4.59 23.88 47.45
CA GLU A 50 3.30 23.31 47.06
C GLU A 50 2.46 24.28 46.25
N THR A 51 2.45 25.57 46.59
CA THR A 51 1.70 26.58 45.84
C THR A 51 2.29 26.81 44.45
N GLU A 52 3.62 26.86 44.32
CA GLU A 52 4.31 27.01 43.04
C GLU A 52 4.03 25.81 42.12
N LEU A 53 4.17 24.58 42.64
CA LEU A 53 3.86 23.36 41.89
C LEU A 53 2.41 23.32 41.42
N ARG A 54 1.45 23.71 42.28
CA ARG A 54 0.04 23.79 41.90
C ARG A 54 -0.20 24.79 40.78
N GLN A 55 0.50 25.92 40.81
CA GLN A 55 0.38 26.94 39.78
C GLN A 55 0.96 26.47 38.45
N GLU A 56 2.12 25.80 38.45
CA GLU A 56 2.72 25.24 37.22
C GLU A 56 1.86 24.13 36.60
N ILE A 57 1.30 23.25 37.43
CA ILE A 57 0.36 22.21 36.99
C ILE A 57 -0.86 22.86 36.33
N LYS A 58 -1.42 23.89 36.96
CA LYS A 58 -2.58 24.61 36.40
C LYS A 58 -2.24 25.24 35.05
N GLN A 59 -1.13 25.97 34.95
CA GLN A 59 -0.70 26.58 33.69
C GLN A 59 -0.46 25.56 32.57
N THR A 60 0.06 24.39 32.92
CA THR A 60 0.30 23.30 31.97
C THR A 60 -1.02 22.70 31.48
N ASN A 61 -1.98 22.49 32.39
CA ASN A 61 -3.31 22.01 32.05
C ASN A 61 -4.06 23.00 31.16
N ASP A 62 -4.06 24.30 31.50
CA ASP A 62 -4.71 25.34 30.69
C ASP A 62 -4.15 25.37 29.25
N LYS A 63 -2.83 25.22 29.11
CA LYS A 63 -2.16 25.12 27.78
C LYS A 63 -2.55 23.85 27.02
N LEU A 64 -2.69 22.73 27.71
CA LEU A 64 -3.11 21.47 27.09
C LEU A 64 -4.56 21.54 26.63
N GLU A 65 -5.47 22.09 27.44
CA GLU A 65 -6.87 22.30 27.08
C GLU A 65 -7.00 23.19 25.85
N GLN A 66 -6.26 24.31 25.78
CA GLN A 66 -6.24 25.18 24.59
C GLN A 66 -5.77 24.44 23.33
N LYS A 67 -4.73 23.60 23.44
CA LYS A 67 -4.24 22.80 22.30
C LYS A 67 -5.25 21.75 21.86
N ILE A 68 -5.94 21.10 22.80
CA ILE A 68 -7.00 20.14 22.50
C ILE A 68 -8.14 20.83 21.75
N GLU A 69 -8.59 21.98 22.22
CA GLU A 69 -9.68 22.73 21.59
C GLU A 69 -9.29 23.21 20.18
N GLN A 70 -8.08 23.74 20.02
CA GLN A 70 -7.58 24.15 18.70
C GLN A 70 -7.50 22.97 17.72
N ASN A 71 -7.04 21.80 18.19
CA ASN A 71 -6.98 20.60 17.37
C ASN A 71 -8.36 20.11 16.97
N LYS A 72 -9.34 20.19 17.88
CA LYS A 72 -10.74 19.84 17.62
C LYS A 72 -11.33 20.70 16.51
N ILE A 73 -11.25 22.03 16.65
CA ILE A 73 -11.71 23.00 15.63
C ILE A 73 -11.05 22.72 14.27
N THR A 74 -9.75 22.43 14.28
CA THR A 74 -8.99 22.13 13.05
C THR A 74 -9.45 20.82 12.40
N CYS A 75 -9.77 19.80 13.19
CA CYS A 75 -10.28 18.53 12.68
C CYS A 75 -11.69 18.68 12.12
N ASP A 76 -12.58 19.38 12.84
CA ASP A 76 -13.96 19.64 12.39
C ASP A 76 -13.95 20.38 11.04
N SER A 77 -13.12 21.40 10.89
CA SER A 77 -12.96 22.14 9.62
C SER A 77 -12.47 21.25 8.46
N LYS A 78 -11.62 20.25 8.75
CA LYS A 78 -11.14 19.30 7.74
C LYS A 78 -12.22 18.28 7.36
N ILE A 79 -13.02 17.85 8.33
CA ILE A 79 -14.16 16.95 8.10
C ILE A 79 -15.18 17.64 7.19
N ASP A 80 -15.59 18.87 7.52
CA ASP A 80 -16.54 19.64 6.71
C ASP A 80 -16.08 19.78 5.25
N ARG A 81 -14.79 20.04 5.06
CA ARG A 81 -14.19 20.13 3.72
C ARG A 81 -14.23 18.81 2.96
N ILE A 82 -13.88 17.70 3.62
CA ILE A 82 -13.90 16.37 3.01
C ILE A 82 -15.34 15.97 2.65
N GLU A 83 -16.32 16.31 3.50
CA GLU A 83 -17.73 16.05 3.23
C GLU A 83 -18.21 16.80 1.99
N GLU A 84 -17.85 18.08 1.85
CA GLU A 84 -18.20 18.89 0.69
C GLU A 84 -17.51 18.39 -0.60
N GLU A 85 -16.23 18.02 -0.54
CA GLU A 85 -15.51 17.42 -1.66
C GLU A 85 -16.14 16.07 -2.07
N THR A 86 -16.54 15.25 -1.09
CA THR A 86 -17.21 13.96 -1.33
C THR A 86 -18.59 14.16 -1.96
N LYS A 87 -19.33 15.18 -1.55
CA LYS A 87 -20.63 15.53 -2.14
C LYS A 87 -20.48 15.93 -3.61
N LYS A 88 -19.53 16.82 -3.93
CA LYS A 88 -19.24 17.22 -5.31
C LYS A 88 -18.85 16.05 -6.19
N LEU A 89 -17.97 15.17 -5.70
CA LEU A 89 -17.56 13.97 -6.44
C LEU A 89 -18.73 13.03 -6.73
N LYS A 90 -19.66 12.85 -5.78
CA LYS A 90 -20.88 12.05 -5.99
C LYS A 90 -21.80 12.66 -7.04
N GLU A 91 -21.97 13.98 -7.03
CA GLU A 91 -22.76 14.70 -8.02
C GLU A 91 -22.16 14.54 -9.43
N THR A 92 -20.85 14.75 -9.59
CA THR A 92 -20.14 14.54 -10.87
C THR A 92 -20.24 13.10 -11.34
N LEU A 93 -20.04 12.11 -10.46
CA LEU A 93 -20.17 10.70 -10.83
C LEU A 93 -21.59 10.35 -11.30
N THR A 94 -22.60 10.98 -10.73
CA THR A 94 -23.99 10.78 -11.12
C THR A 94 -24.25 11.38 -12.50
N GLN A 95 -23.74 12.59 -12.77
CA GLN A 95 -23.82 13.22 -14.10
C GLN A 95 -23.09 12.40 -15.17
N ASP A 96 -21.89 11.91 -14.88
CA ASP A 96 -21.11 11.07 -15.80
C ASP A 96 -21.85 9.77 -16.14
N LYS A 97 -22.52 9.15 -15.16
CA LYS A 97 -23.33 7.94 -15.39
C LYS A 97 -24.52 8.20 -16.31
N LEU A 98 -25.26 9.30 -16.09
CA LEU A 98 -26.37 9.72 -16.95
C LEU A 98 -25.89 9.99 -18.38
N GLN A 99 -24.75 10.64 -18.52
CA GLN A 99 -24.18 10.96 -19.83
C GLN A 99 -23.72 9.71 -20.58
N ARG A 100 -23.10 8.74 -19.88
CA ARG A 100 -22.74 7.44 -20.46
C ARG A 100 -23.95 6.62 -20.88
N GLN A 101 -25.01 6.59 -20.07
CA GLN A 101 -26.25 5.90 -20.45
C GLN A 101 -26.89 6.49 -21.71
N GLY A 102 -26.95 7.82 -21.83
CA GLY A 102 -27.44 8.47 -23.04
C GLY A 102 -26.57 8.21 -24.28
N GLN A 103 -25.25 8.13 -24.10
CA GLN A 103 -24.33 7.76 -25.18
C GLN A 103 -24.50 6.30 -25.61
N ASP A 104 -24.67 5.38 -24.66
CA ASP A 104 -24.89 3.96 -24.94
C ASP A 104 -26.21 3.74 -25.71
N GLU A 105 -27.29 4.43 -25.35
CA GLU A 105 -28.57 4.38 -26.07
C GLU A 105 -28.45 4.93 -27.51
N ALA A 106 -27.71 6.01 -27.69
CA ALA A 106 -27.44 6.59 -29.01
C ALA A 106 -26.60 5.63 -29.88
N TRP A 107 -25.55 5.03 -29.31
CA TRP A 107 -24.71 4.04 -30.00
C TRP A 107 -25.50 2.79 -30.39
N GLN A 108 -26.35 2.27 -29.51
CA GLN A 108 -27.20 1.11 -29.79
C GLN A 108 -28.19 1.39 -30.94
N THR A 109 -28.75 2.59 -30.98
CA THR A 109 -29.67 3.01 -32.05
C THR A 109 -28.94 3.11 -33.39
N LEU A 110 -27.72 3.67 -33.39
CA LEU A 110 -26.90 3.84 -34.58
C LEU A 110 -26.39 2.48 -35.12
N LEU A 111 -26.05 1.56 -34.22
CA LEU A 111 -25.64 0.20 -34.57
C LEU A 111 -26.79 -0.56 -35.25
N LYS A 112 -27.99 -0.53 -34.68
CA LYS A 112 -29.19 -1.16 -35.30
C LYS A 112 -29.51 -0.59 -36.68
N GLU A 113 -29.33 0.71 -36.88
CA GLU A 113 -29.54 1.33 -38.20
C GLU A 113 -28.46 0.92 -39.21
N GLN A 114 -27.21 0.73 -38.79
CA GLN A 114 -26.15 0.20 -39.64
C GLN A 114 -26.38 -1.27 -40.00
N GLU A 115 -26.80 -2.10 -39.04
CA GLU A 115 -27.20 -3.49 -39.27
C GLU A 115 -28.32 -3.57 -40.30
N ARG A 116 -29.38 -2.76 -40.14
CA ARG A 116 -30.49 -2.68 -41.10
C ARG A 116 -30.01 -2.31 -42.51
N LYS A 117 -29.07 -1.37 -42.63
CA LYS A 117 -28.46 -0.98 -43.92
C LYS A 117 -27.59 -2.08 -44.52
N MET A 118 -26.89 -2.84 -43.68
CA MET A 118 -26.07 -3.98 -44.12
C MET A 118 -26.95 -5.13 -44.60
N GLU A 119 -28.01 -5.48 -43.87
CA GLU A 119 -28.99 -6.49 -44.28
C GLU A 119 -29.67 -6.13 -45.61
N GLN A 120 -29.98 -4.86 -45.81
CA GLN A 120 -30.50 -4.37 -47.09
C GLN A 120 -29.48 -4.52 -48.23
N ARG A 121 -28.19 -4.27 -47.98
CA ARG A 121 -27.12 -4.50 -48.97
C ARG A 121 -26.93 -5.98 -49.28
N ILE A 122 -26.88 -6.84 -48.27
CA ILE A 122 -26.78 -8.29 -48.44
C ILE A 122 -27.96 -8.83 -49.26
N ARG A 123 -29.20 -8.40 -48.99
CA ARG A 123 -30.36 -8.79 -49.81
C ARG A 123 -30.25 -8.36 -51.27
N MET A 124 -29.64 -7.20 -51.55
CA MET A 124 -29.41 -6.73 -52.92
C MET A 124 -28.26 -7.49 -53.61
N GLU A 125 -27.21 -7.89 -52.88
CA GLU A 125 -26.09 -8.68 -53.40
C GLU A 125 -26.42 -10.17 -53.60
N THR A 126 -27.28 -10.74 -52.75
CA THR A 126 -27.65 -12.17 -52.83
C THR A 126 -28.58 -12.46 -54.02
N GLN A 127 -29.19 -11.44 -54.63
CA GLN A 127 -29.91 -11.57 -55.90
C GLN A 127 -29.00 -11.49 -57.14
N GLY A 128 -27.69 -11.27 -56.98
CA GLY A 128 -26.80 -10.98 -58.10
C GLY A 128 -25.34 -11.37 -57.91
N MET A 129 -25.01 -12.54 -57.35
CA MET A 129 -23.71 -13.20 -57.61
C MET A 129 -23.66 -14.62 -57.05
N PHE A 130 -23.84 -15.60 -57.94
CA PHE A 130 -23.28 -16.93 -57.79
C PHE A 130 -21.94 -16.92 -58.53
N CYS A 131 -20.81 -16.93 -57.82
CA CYS A 131 -19.54 -17.39 -58.39
C CYS A 131 -18.54 -17.84 -57.31
N ASN A 132 -17.93 -18.98 -57.61
CA ASN A 132 -16.92 -19.69 -56.85
C ASN A 132 -15.70 -18.83 -56.52
N THR A 133 -15.15 -18.99 -55.32
CA THR A 133 -13.72 -19.33 -55.18
C THR A 133 -13.44 -19.93 -53.80
N ARG A 134 -13.25 -21.24 -53.81
CA ARG A 134 -12.67 -22.03 -52.74
C ARG A 134 -11.16 -21.95 -52.91
N LEU A 135 -10.46 -21.26 -52.01
CA LEU A 135 -9.02 -21.34 -51.87
C LEU A 135 -8.70 -21.99 -50.53
N ASP A 136 -8.28 -23.25 -50.63
CA ASP A 136 -7.54 -23.97 -49.60
C ASP A 136 -6.05 -23.63 -49.68
N MET A 137 -5.35 -23.85 -48.56
CA MET A 137 -3.91 -23.75 -48.28
C MET A 137 -3.41 -22.40 -47.76
N THR A 138 -2.75 -22.29 -46.61
CA THR A 138 -1.73 -23.21 -46.05
C THR A 138 -1.86 -23.44 -44.55
N ASN A 139 -1.67 -24.71 -44.17
CA ASN A 139 -1.50 -25.23 -42.81
C ASN A 139 -0.24 -24.63 -42.14
N THR A 140 -0.36 -23.49 -41.49
CA THR A 140 0.51 -23.12 -40.36
C THR A 140 -0.34 -23.19 -39.11
N ASN A 141 0.20 -23.79 -38.05
CA ASN A 141 -0.47 -24.06 -36.78
C ASN A 141 -0.85 -22.74 -36.07
N THR A 142 -1.88 -22.05 -36.56
CA THR A 142 -2.32 -20.69 -36.18
C THR A 142 -3.20 -20.68 -34.93
N GLN A 143 -3.56 -21.85 -34.40
CA GLN A 143 -4.26 -22.00 -33.12
C GLN A 143 -3.45 -21.41 -31.94
N ASP A 144 -2.12 -21.40 -32.02
CA ASP A 144 -1.23 -20.88 -30.97
C ASP A 144 -1.03 -19.35 -30.96
N LEU A 145 -1.65 -18.64 -31.92
CA LEU A 145 -1.59 -17.19 -32.11
C LEU A 145 -2.92 -16.49 -31.85
N LEU A 146 -3.85 -17.10 -31.12
CA LEU A 146 -5.14 -16.48 -30.85
C LEU A 146 -5.08 -15.54 -29.64
N PHE A 147 -5.46 -14.28 -29.80
CA PHE A 147 -5.56 -13.30 -28.72
C PHE A 147 -7.01 -12.91 -28.47
N TYR A 148 -7.49 -13.17 -27.26
CA TYR A 148 -8.88 -12.96 -26.87
C TYR A 148 -9.13 -11.61 -26.17
N GLY A 149 -8.08 -10.82 -25.93
CA GLY A 149 -8.18 -9.61 -25.10
C GLY A 149 -8.19 -9.86 -23.60
N ASP A 150 -7.91 -11.11 -23.17
CA ASP A 150 -7.96 -11.54 -21.78
C ASP A 150 -6.61 -12.08 -21.26
N THR A 151 -6.62 -12.72 -20.09
CA THR A 151 -5.41 -13.20 -19.39
C THR A 151 -4.83 -14.52 -19.93
N ARG A 152 -5.39 -15.12 -21.00
CA ARG A 152 -4.91 -16.41 -21.52
C ARG A 152 -3.49 -16.35 -22.06
N ILE A 153 -3.16 -15.27 -22.79
CA ILE A 153 -1.82 -15.04 -23.33
C ILE A 153 -1.38 -13.64 -22.92
N HIS A 154 -0.19 -13.53 -22.36
CA HIS A 154 0.37 -12.23 -22.01
C HIS A 154 0.56 -11.37 -23.28
N PRO A 155 0.15 -10.09 -23.29
CA PRO A 155 0.21 -9.23 -24.47
C PRO A 155 1.62 -9.14 -25.09
N ALA A 156 2.66 -8.99 -24.26
CA ALA A 156 4.06 -8.97 -24.74
C ALA A 156 4.50 -10.29 -25.40
N ILE A 157 3.97 -11.44 -24.95
CA ILE A 157 4.27 -12.74 -25.57
C ILE A 157 3.54 -12.87 -26.89
N PHE A 158 2.26 -12.47 -26.92
CA PHE A 158 1.48 -12.45 -28.13
C PHE A 158 2.19 -11.64 -29.22
N ILE A 159 2.60 -10.40 -28.93
CA ILE A 159 3.33 -9.56 -29.89
C ILE A 159 4.64 -10.20 -30.32
N LYS A 160 5.42 -10.78 -29.39
CA LYS A 160 6.66 -11.46 -29.75
C LYS A 160 6.42 -12.60 -30.74
N LYS A 161 5.38 -13.41 -30.52
CA LYS A 161 5.00 -14.48 -31.45
C LYS A 161 4.47 -13.90 -32.76
N LEU A 162 3.60 -12.90 -32.71
CA LEU A 162 3.04 -12.23 -33.88
C LEU A 162 4.15 -11.68 -34.79
N LYS A 163 5.19 -11.06 -34.23
CA LYS A 163 6.35 -10.57 -34.98
C LYS A 163 7.15 -11.69 -35.63
N LEU A 164 7.38 -12.78 -34.90
CA LEU A 164 8.09 -13.94 -35.44
C LEU A 164 7.40 -14.51 -36.68
N HIS A 165 6.07 -14.62 -36.65
CA HIS A 165 5.29 -15.12 -37.77
C HIS A 165 5.08 -14.06 -38.87
N GLY A 166 4.89 -12.79 -38.47
CA GLY A 166 4.66 -11.65 -39.35
C GLY A 166 5.85 -11.28 -40.23
N GLN A 167 7.09 -11.62 -39.81
CA GLN A 167 8.29 -11.42 -40.63
C GLN A 167 8.26 -12.16 -41.98
N THR A 168 7.47 -13.22 -42.08
CA THR A 168 7.35 -14.04 -43.30
C THR A 168 6.22 -13.59 -44.22
N ILE A 169 5.44 -12.58 -43.82
CA ILE A 169 4.19 -12.20 -44.48
C ILE A 169 4.40 -10.90 -45.26
N PRO A 170 3.99 -10.85 -46.56
CA PRO A 170 4.01 -9.61 -47.33
C PRO A 170 3.16 -8.52 -46.68
N THR A 171 3.63 -7.26 -46.71
CA THR A 171 2.94 -6.10 -46.10
C THR A 171 1.49 -5.97 -46.56
N THR A 172 1.17 -6.36 -47.79
CA THR A 172 -0.19 -6.33 -48.36
C THR A 172 -1.18 -7.25 -47.63
N ASN A 173 -0.68 -8.29 -46.95
CA ASN A 173 -1.50 -9.26 -46.22
C ASN A 173 -1.40 -9.08 -44.69
N LEU A 174 -0.69 -8.06 -44.21
CA LEU A 174 -0.41 -7.87 -42.79
C LEU A 174 -1.69 -7.66 -41.97
N LYS A 175 -2.58 -6.77 -42.42
CA LYS A 175 -3.85 -6.47 -41.72
C LYS A 175 -4.75 -7.71 -41.63
N ASN A 176 -4.93 -8.42 -42.75
CA ASN A 176 -5.66 -9.69 -42.80
C ASN A 176 -5.06 -10.75 -41.87
N PHE A 177 -3.74 -10.84 -41.81
CA PHE A 177 -3.06 -11.75 -40.89
C PHE A 177 -3.34 -11.39 -39.42
N ILE A 178 -3.17 -10.13 -39.04
CA ILE A 178 -3.40 -9.68 -37.66
C ILE A 178 -4.87 -9.87 -37.28
N SER A 179 -5.81 -9.50 -38.15
CA SER A 179 -7.24 -9.69 -37.94
C SER A 179 -7.60 -11.15 -37.61
N ASN A 180 -7.02 -12.10 -38.35
CA ASN A 180 -7.25 -13.54 -38.11
C ASN A 180 -6.75 -14.04 -36.75
N THR A 181 -5.76 -13.37 -36.14
CA THR A 181 -5.23 -13.69 -34.81
C THR A 181 -6.09 -13.16 -33.65
N MET A 182 -6.99 -12.20 -33.92
CA MET A 182 -7.86 -11.63 -32.89
C MET A 182 -9.14 -12.46 -32.73
N LYS A 183 -9.58 -12.63 -31.47
CA LYS A 183 -10.84 -13.31 -31.10
C LYS A 183 -11.52 -12.58 -29.94
N GLY A 184 -12.83 -12.80 -29.77
CA GLY A 184 -13.62 -12.18 -28.70
C GLY A 184 -13.54 -10.65 -28.75
N ASP A 185 -13.40 -10.02 -27.58
CA ASP A 185 -13.37 -8.55 -27.43
C ASP A 185 -12.18 -7.89 -28.16
N ALA A 186 -11.11 -8.65 -28.44
CA ALA A 186 -9.97 -8.13 -29.19
C ALA A 186 -10.29 -7.85 -30.66
N VAL A 187 -11.27 -8.55 -31.26
CA VAL A 187 -11.71 -8.27 -32.64
C VAL A 187 -12.33 -6.89 -32.72
N ILE A 188 -13.23 -6.58 -31.78
CA ILE A 188 -13.92 -5.28 -31.71
C ILE A 188 -12.89 -4.16 -31.59
N TRP A 189 -11.89 -4.32 -30.72
CA TRP A 189 -10.83 -3.33 -30.59
C TRP A 189 -9.98 -3.20 -31.86
N TYR A 190 -9.68 -4.32 -32.53
CA TYR A 190 -8.89 -4.33 -33.75
C TYR A 190 -9.60 -3.58 -34.89
N GLU A 191 -10.90 -3.79 -35.08
CA GLU A 191 -11.70 -3.09 -36.10
C GLU A 191 -11.67 -1.56 -35.91
N LEU A 192 -11.56 -1.07 -34.68
CA LEU A 192 -11.47 0.37 -34.38
C LEU A 192 -10.10 0.99 -34.72
N ILE A 193 -9.04 0.18 -34.79
CA ILE A 193 -7.67 0.66 -35.00
C ILE A 193 -7.08 0.28 -36.35
N GLU A 194 -7.79 -0.48 -37.18
CA GLU A 194 -7.29 -1.01 -38.46
C GLU A 194 -6.75 0.08 -39.42
N ASP A 195 -7.34 1.27 -39.37
CA ASP A 195 -6.92 2.43 -40.16
C ASP A 195 -5.86 3.31 -39.47
N GLN A 196 -5.44 2.97 -38.25
CA GLN A 196 -4.51 3.77 -37.43
C GLN A 196 -3.05 3.30 -37.52
N TYR A 197 -2.76 2.25 -38.28
CA TYR A 197 -1.43 1.71 -38.46
C TYR A 197 -1.23 1.14 -39.87
N GLU A 198 0.01 1.25 -40.37
CA GLU A 198 0.42 0.67 -41.66
C GLU A 198 1.54 -0.36 -41.48
N THR A 199 2.32 -0.22 -40.40
CA THR A 199 3.44 -1.11 -40.08
C THR A 199 3.13 -2.00 -38.87
N LEU A 200 3.83 -3.13 -38.78
CA LEU A 200 3.70 -4.04 -37.64
C LEU A 200 4.20 -3.39 -36.34
N GLU A 201 5.18 -2.48 -36.45
CA GLU A 201 5.74 -1.71 -35.35
C GLU A 201 4.71 -0.71 -34.78
N GLU A 202 3.94 -0.04 -35.64
CA GLU A 202 2.87 0.86 -35.21
C GLU A 202 1.73 0.08 -34.55
N PHE A 203 1.36 -1.07 -35.11
CA PHE A 203 0.40 -1.99 -34.50
C PHE A 203 0.87 -2.44 -33.11
N GLU A 204 2.13 -2.89 -32.99
CA GLU A 204 2.73 -3.29 -31.71
C GLU A 204 2.61 -2.18 -30.67
N ARG A 205 2.91 -0.93 -31.04
CA ARG A 205 2.79 0.21 -30.12
C ARG A 205 1.34 0.43 -29.66
N LEU A 206 0.37 0.42 -30.57
CA LEU A 206 -1.05 0.58 -30.23
C LEU A 206 -1.56 -0.57 -29.35
N PHE A 207 -1.19 -1.81 -29.71
CA PHE A 207 -1.55 -3.01 -28.98
C PHE A 207 -0.98 -3.03 -27.57
N LEU A 208 0.32 -2.78 -27.42
CA LEU A 208 0.97 -2.74 -26.12
C LEU A 208 0.42 -1.60 -25.28
N ASN A 209 0.12 -0.43 -25.86
CA ASN A 209 -0.52 0.65 -25.09
C ASN A 209 -1.90 0.24 -24.54
N LYS A 210 -2.72 -0.46 -25.34
CA LYS A 210 -4.05 -0.92 -24.92
C LYS A 210 -3.98 -2.01 -23.86
N TYR A 211 -3.20 -3.07 -24.09
CA TYR A 211 -3.26 -4.30 -23.29
C TYR A 211 -2.11 -4.44 -22.28
N TRP A 212 -1.04 -3.65 -22.42
CA TRP A 212 0.14 -3.67 -21.54
C TRP A 212 0.73 -2.27 -21.30
N GLY A 213 -0.10 -1.23 -21.38
CA GLY A 213 0.30 0.14 -21.13
C GLY A 213 0.60 0.38 -19.65
N GLU A 214 0.93 1.63 -19.32
CA GLU A 214 1.37 2.02 -17.97
C GLU A 214 0.40 1.58 -16.87
N PHE A 215 -0.91 1.70 -17.11
CA PHE A 215 -1.92 1.27 -16.15
C PHE A 215 -1.81 -0.22 -15.79
N HIS A 216 -1.63 -1.09 -16.79
CA HIS A 216 -1.52 -2.53 -16.58
C HIS A 216 -0.21 -2.88 -15.88
N GLN A 217 0.90 -2.26 -16.30
CA GLN A 217 2.20 -2.43 -15.67
C GLN A 217 2.18 -1.97 -14.21
N GLN A 218 1.57 -0.82 -13.93
CA GLN A 218 1.45 -0.30 -12.58
C GLN A 218 0.60 -1.19 -11.67
N LYS A 219 -0.47 -1.80 -12.21
CA LYS A 219 -1.26 -2.80 -11.49
C LYS A 219 -0.42 -4.02 -11.10
N VAL A 220 0.45 -4.48 -11.99
CA VAL A 220 1.38 -5.58 -11.70
C VAL A 220 2.46 -5.15 -10.69
N ARG A 221 3.01 -3.93 -10.80
CA ARG A 221 3.94 -3.39 -9.78
C ARG A 221 3.32 -3.31 -8.40
N MET A 222 2.11 -2.73 -8.29
CA MET A 222 1.39 -2.67 -7.01
C MET A 222 1.15 -4.07 -6.44
N ASN A 223 0.87 -5.05 -7.29
CA ASN A 223 0.72 -6.43 -6.86
C ASN A 223 2.04 -7.10 -6.45
N LEU A 224 3.18 -6.69 -7.00
CA LEU A 224 4.51 -7.11 -6.59
C LEU A 224 4.95 -6.51 -5.24
N PHE A 225 4.51 -5.28 -4.92
CA PHE A 225 4.82 -4.67 -3.63
C PHE A 225 3.90 -5.13 -2.50
N ASN A 226 2.61 -5.27 -2.80
CA ASN A 226 1.55 -5.44 -1.78
C ASN A 226 0.90 -6.82 -1.85
N GLY A 227 1.38 -7.70 -2.73
CA GLY A 227 0.82 -9.03 -2.90
C GLY A 227 1.02 -9.90 -1.67
N ARG A 228 0.05 -10.78 -1.42
CA ARG A 228 0.17 -11.85 -0.43
C ARG A 228 -0.26 -13.16 -1.05
N TYR A 229 0.43 -14.23 -0.70
CA TYR A 229 -0.01 -15.59 -0.93
C TYR A 229 -1.11 -15.91 0.07
N SER A 230 -2.10 -16.69 -0.37
CA SER A 230 -3.13 -17.22 0.51
C SER A 230 -3.47 -18.64 0.11
N ASP A 231 -3.30 -19.54 1.07
CA ASP A 231 -3.54 -20.97 0.91
C ASP A 231 -5.03 -21.31 0.71
N ARG A 232 -5.92 -20.35 1.05
CA ARG A 232 -7.38 -20.49 0.92
C ARG A 232 -7.86 -20.74 -0.51
N TYR A 233 -7.04 -20.44 -1.52
CA TYR A 233 -7.41 -20.58 -2.92
C TYR A 233 -6.87 -21.87 -3.57
N GLY A 234 -6.32 -22.81 -2.78
CA GLY A 234 -5.92 -24.15 -3.24
C GLY A 234 -4.86 -24.17 -4.36
N THR A 235 -4.09 -23.10 -4.50
CA THR A 235 -3.00 -22.98 -5.48
C THR A 235 -1.69 -23.15 -4.74
N SER A 236 -0.83 -24.10 -5.15
CA SER A 236 0.49 -24.27 -4.52
C SER A 236 1.30 -22.98 -4.54
N ARG A 237 2.21 -22.84 -3.56
CA ARG A 237 3.03 -21.64 -3.47
C ARG A 237 3.92 -21.44 -4.70
N GLU A 238 4.43 -22.55 -5.25
CA GLU A 238 5.13 -22.57 -6.54
C GLU A 238 4.28 -22.01 -7.67
N LYS A 239 3.05 -22.51 -7.84
CA LYS A 239 2.16 -22.10 -8.94
C LYS A 239 1.78 -20.62 -8.82
N TYR A 240 1.58 -20.13 -7.59
CA TYR A 240 1.41 -18.71 -7.32
C TYR A 240 2.63 -17.91 -7.76
N LEU A 241 3.83 -18.33 -7.34
CA LEU A 241 5.09 -17.65 -7.62
C LEU A 241 5.37 -17.57 -9.12
N MET A 242 5.21 -18.68 -9.84
CA MET A 242 5.36 -18.76 -11.29
C MET A 242 4.43 -17.79 -12.01
N LYS A 243 3.17 -17.69 -11.59
CA LYS A 243 2.22 -16.72 -12.15
C LYS A 243 2.65 -15.28 -11.90
N LYS A 244 3.26 -14.96 -10.75
CA LYS A 244 3.78 -13.62 -10.48
C LYS A 244 4.98 -13.30 -11.36
N ILE A 245 5.99 -14.18 -11.36
CA ILE A 245 7.21 -14.02 -12.17
C ILE A 245 6.87 -13.82 -13.64
N TYR A 246 5.95 -14.63 -14.17
CA TYR A 246 5.50 -14.54 -15.56
C TYR A 246 5.02 -13.13 -15.94
N ASN A 247 4.29 -12.44 -15.06
CA ASN A 247 3.80 -11.08 -15.31
C ASN A 247 4.89 -10.02 -15.08
N ILE A 248 5.77 -10.21 -14.10
CA ILE A 248 6.82 -9.25 -13.74
C ILE A 248 7.91 -9.17 -14.82
N LYS A 249 8.19 -10.30 -15.49
CA LYS A 249 9.23 -10.42 -16.53
C LYS A 249 9.11 -9.39 -17.67
N TYR A 250 7.90 -8.89 -17.92
CA TYR A 250 7.61 -7.94 -19.00
C TYR A 250 7.39 -6.50 -18.52
N LEU A 251 7.68 -6.20 -17.25
CA LEU A 251 7.64 -4.84 -16.74
C LEU A 251 8.82 -4.02 -17.25
N GLU A 252 8.55 -2.75 -17.55
CA GLU A 252 9.56 -1.76 -17.89
C GLU A 252 9.48 -0.58 -16.91
N PRO A 253 10.55 -0.21 -16.19
CA PRO A 253 11.88 -0.81 -16.19
C PRO A 253 11.89 -2.21 -15.56
N LYS A 254 12.81 -3.05 -16.05
CA LYS A 254 13.01 -4.41 -15.55
C LYS A 254 13.59 -4.40 -14.14
N PHE A 255 13.12 -5.32 -13.31
CA PHE A 255 13.72 -5.63 -12.02
C PHE A 255 14.83 -6.65 -12.19
N THR A 256 15.89 -6.53 -11.38
CA THR A 256 16.90 -7.59 -11.26
C THR A 256 16.28 -8.83 -10.61
N GLU A 257 16.86 -9.99 -10.88
CA GLU A 257 16.39 -11.25 -10.30
C GLU A 257 16.39 -11.23 -8.77
N MET A 258 17.46 -10.68 -8.19
CA MET A 258 17.60 -10.49 -6.75
C MET A 258 16.51 -9.58 -6.17
N GLU A 259 16.15 -8.48 -6.85
CA GLU A 259 15.05 -7.61 -6.41
C GLU A 259 13.72 -8.35 -6.45
N MET A 260 13.43 -9.06 -7.55
CA MET A 260 12.22 -9.86 -7.69
C MET A 260 12.11 -10.91 -6.58
N VAL A 261 13.19 -11.64 -6.31
CA VAL A 261 13.24 -12.66 -5.25
C VAL A 261 12.92 -12.06 -3.89
N ARG A 262 13.55 -10.93 -3.55
CA ARG A 262 13.33 -10.24 -2.27
C ARG A 262 11.90 -9.73 -2.11
N MET A 263 11.31 -9.18 -3.18
CA MET A 263 9.94 -8.67 -3.15
C MET A 263 8.93 -9.82 -3.06
N LEU A 264 9.10 -10.87 -3.88
CA LEU A 264 8.21 -12.02 -3.93
C LEU A 264 8.27 -12.86 -2.64
N ALA A 265 9.42 -12.96 -1.98
CA ALA A 265 9.55 -13.67 -0.71
C ALA A 265 8.60 -13.11 0.37
N ARG A 266 8.36 -11.79 0.38
CA ARG A 266 7.44 -11.12 1.32
C ARG A 266 5.98 -11.46 1.09
N HIS A 267 5.62 -12.02 -0.06
CA HIS A 267 4.25 -12.46 -0.32
C HIS A 267 3.87 -13.64 0.58
N PHE A 268 4.83 -14.46 1.02
CA PHE A 268 4.57 -15.65 1.82
C PHE A 268 4.57 -15.34 3.31
N SER A 269 5.64 -14.72 3.83
CA SER A 269 5.71 -14.13 5.16
C SER A 269 7.02 -13.36 5.37
N ASP A 270 7.14 -12.63 6.48
CA ASP A 270 8.39 -11.96 6.86
C ASP A 270 9.49 -12.98 7.25
N GLU A 271 9.12 -14.16 7.76
CA GLU A 271 10.03 -15.27 8.06
C GLU A 271 10.64 -15.83 6.78
N VAL A 272 9.84 -16.04 5.73
CA VAL A 272 10.34 -16.48 4.41
C VAL A 272 11.34 -15.48 3.86
N TYR A 273 11.02 -14.18 3.94
CA TYR A 273 11.96 -13.13 3.54
C TYR A 273 13.27 -13.16 4.34
N LYS A 274 13.21 -13.33 5.67
CA LYS A 274 14.41 -13.44 6.52
C LYS A 274 15.28 -14.64 6.12
N VAL A 275 14.68 -15.79 5.82
CA VAL A 275 15.42 -16.99 5.38
C VAL A 275 16.09 -16.75 4.04
N VAL A 276 15.39 -16.18 3.07
CA VAL A 276 15.93 -15.81 1.75
C VAL A 276 17.17 -14.91 1.89
N ILE A 277 17.14 -13.92 2.77
CA ILE A 277 18.29 -13.05 3.03
C ILE A 277 19.42 -13.80 3.73
N THR A 278 19.11 -14.61 4.74
CA THR A 278 20.12 -15.31 5.56
C THR A 278 20.84 -16.40 4.77
N GLN A 279 20.11 -17.16 3.96
CA GLN A 279 20.63 -18.21 3.08
C GLN A 279 21.16 -17.68 1.75
N ARG A 280 21.09 -16.35 1.52
CA ARG A 280 21.54 -15.69 0.28
C ARG A 280 20.91 -16.26 -0.99
N ILE A 281 19.61 -16.55 -0.92
CA ILE A 281 18.83 -16.95 -2.10
C ILE A 281 18.66 -15.70 -2.97
N VAL A 282 19.31 -15.68 -4.14
CA VAL A 282 19.32 -14.54 -5.07
C VAL A 282 18.71 -14.87 -6.44
N THR A 283 18.39 -16.13 -6.70
CA THR A 283 17.80 -16.62 -7.95
C THR A 283 16.32 -16.98 -7.76
N ILE A 284 15.54 -16.83 -8.82
CA ILE A 284 14.15 -17.22 -8.88
C ILE A 284 14.02 -18.73 -8.62
N ASP A 285 14.87 -19.54 -9.23
CA ASP A 285 14.86 -21.00 -9.07
C ASP A 285 15.12 -21.39 -7.60
N GLY A 286 16.07 -20.73 -6.94
CA GLY A 286 16.32 -20.96 -5.52
C GLY A 286 15.15 -20.58 -4.62
N LEU A 287 14.39 -19.53 -4.97
CA LEU A 287 13.17 -19.17 -4.26
C LEU A 287 12.05 -20.21 -4.52
N ILE A 288 11.91 -20.70 -5.75
CA ILE A 288 10.95 -21.75 -6.10
C ILE A 288 11.24 -23.02 -5.29
N ASP A 289 12.49 -23.47 -5.25
CA ASP A 289 12.89 -24.68 -4.53
C ASP A 289 12.64 -24.54 -3.02
N TYR A 290 12.98 -23.38 -2.45
CA TYR A 290 12.72 -23.10 -1.04
C TYR A 290 11.22 -23.14 -0.74
N VAL A 291 10.41 -22.46 -1.54
CA VAL A 291 8.97 -22.38 -1.36
C VAL A 291 8.28 -23.74 -1.56
N ARG A 292 8.77 -24.56 -2.50
CA ARG A 292 8.31 -25.94 -2.70
C ARG A 292 8.59 -26.80 -1.48
N SER A 293 9.77 -26.69 -0.88
CA SER A 293 10.10 -27.42 0.36
C SER A 293 9.20 -27.10 1.56
N MET A 294 8.50 -25.95 1.53
CA MET A 294 7.50 -25.59 2.54
C MET A 294 6.13 -26.23 2.32
N ASP A 295 5.83 -26.64 1.08
CA ASP A 295 4.58 -27.35 0.73
C ASP A 295 4.68 -28.85 1.07
N ASP A 296 5.91 -29.39 1.20
CA ASP A 296 6.21 -30.79 1.47
C ASP A 296 6.26 -31.16 2.98
N ILE A 297 6.06 -30.19 3.88
CA ILE A 297 6.07 -30.34 5.37
C ILE A 297 4.65 -30.31 5.91
#